data_AF-A0A2S1XH40-F1
#
_entry.id   AF-A0A2S1XH40-F1
#
_cell.length_a   1.000
_cell.length_b   1.000
_cell.length_c   1.000
_cell.angle_alpha   90.00
_cell.angle_beta   90.00
_cell.angle_gamma   90.00
#
_symmetry.space_group_name_H-M   'P 1'
#
loop_
_entity.id
_entity.type
_entity.pdbx_description
1 polymer ?
#
loop_
_entity_poly.entity_id
_entity_poly.type
_entity_poly.pdbx_seq_one_letter_code
_entity_poly.pdbx_strand_id
1 'polypeptide(L)'
;MTRAIWFIIKVAIVVAIAVWLANHPGTVAINWQGYVVETGFGIAILIGVAALAAGIVLYRLARAILGAPRNFGRYRRSRRRERGYQALTRGMVAVAAGDATTARKMARKADGLLNEPPLTMLLSAQAAQLQGDDRAAKEYFTAMLDRPETAFLGLRGLLTQSLKAGDRVEALQLARRAQSLQPNTPWLLGTLYDLEARSGEWAAAEGTLQQAVQAGAINPDDGRRHRATLLLERSFEAERRGRSDSALSHAQAAHDLLSGFVPAAARAARLQMAIGKHKNAAKTIERCWRVNPHPDLTSAYREVVSSYDPMTRVKLFEKLRKHAPNDVESLLAVARASLDAQLWGEARAHLTKALEMRPSRRVFQLLAELERAERQDEEAARAWLAQAANAPADAAWTCTACNAVSPSWGGLCGHCGAFDSLEWKAPTVSMSLMSPEAAPTVITHQATEPVTGQPGVAPGGQIAPQGAT
;
A
#
# COMPACT_ATOMS: atom_id res chain seq x y z
N MET A 1 -15.83 -68.02 5.53
CA MET A 1 -16.41 -69.36 5.78
C MET A 1 -17.89 -69.31 6.14
N THR A 2 -18.36 -68.34 6.94
CA THR A 2 -19.77 -68.19 7.35
C THR A 2 -20.78 -68.05 6.20
N ARG A 3 -20.43 -67.33 5.13
CA ARG A 3 -21.27 -67.19 3.92
C ARG A 3 -21.46 -68.51 3.16
N ALA A 4 -20.45 -69.40 3.18
CA ALA A 4 -20.51 -70.69 2.51
C ALA A 4 -21.37 -71.69 3.32
N ILE A 5 -21.20 -71.73 4.64
CA ILE A 5 -22.02 -72.56 5.54
C ILE A 5 -23.50 -72.18 5.43
N TRP A 6 -23.81 -70.88 5.40
CA TRP A 6 -25.19 -70.42 5.27
C TRP A 6 -25.80 -70.70 3.89
N PHE A 7 -24.98 -70.69 2.84
CA PHE A 7 -25.41 -71.12 1.50
C PHE A 7 -25.71 -72.62 1.47
N ILE A 8 -24.84 -73.45 2.06
CA ILE A 8 -25.03 -74.91 2.13
C ILE A 8 -26.29 -75.25 2.93
N ILE A 9 -26.53 -74.60 4.08
CA ILE A 9 -27.74 -74.82 4.88
C ILE A 9 -29.01 -74.47 4.08
N LYS A 10 -28.99 -73.35 3.33
CA LYS A 10 -30.13 -72.99 2.47
C LYS A 10 -30.38 -74.00 1.37
N VAL A 11 -29.31 -74.45 0.71
CA VAL A 11 -29.42 -75.46 -0.35
C VAL A 11 -29.95 -76.77 0.24
N ALA A 12 -29.45 -77.21 1.40
CA ALA A 12 -29.94 -78.40 2.09
C ALA A 12 -31.43 -78.30 2.46
N ILE A 13 -31.90 -77.15 2.95
CA ILE A 13 -33.32 -76.91 3.25
C ILE A 13 -34.16 -76.94 1.96
N VAL A 14 -33.71 -76.30 0.88
CA VAL A 14 -34.42 -76.30 -0.41
C VAL A 14 -34.51 -77.72 -0.99
N VAL A 15 -33.42 -78.48 -0.93
CA VAL A 15 -33.38 -79.88 -1.38
C VAL A 15 -34.29 -80.75 -0.52
N ALA A 16 -34.27 -80.60 0.80
CA ALA A 16 -35.15 -81.35 1.70
C ALA A 16 -36.63 -81.08 1.43
N ILE A 17 -37.00 -79.80 1.22
CA ILE A 17 -38.36 -79.40 0.86
C ILE A 17 -38.74 -79.98 -0.51
N ALA A 18 -37.85 -79.92 -1.50
CA ALA A 18 -38.09 -80.46 -2.85
C ALA A 18 -38.29 -81.98 -2.84
N VAL A 19 -37.47 -82.72 -2.08
CA VAL A 19 -37.58 -84.18 -1.94
C VAL A 19 -38.86 -84.58 -1.19
N TRP A 20 -39.24 -83.85 -0.13
CA TRP A 20 -40.49 -84.07 0.59
C TRP A 20 -41.72 -83.84 -0.31
N LEU A 21 -41.67 -82.80 -1.14
CA LEU A 21 -42.74 -82.48 -2.11
C LEU A 21 -42.86 -83.53 -3.22
N ALA A 22 -41.74 -84.12 -3.65
CA ALA A 22 -41.72 -85.18 -4.65
C ALA A 22 -42.32 -86.50 -4.12
N ASN A 23 -42.17 -86.77 -2.81
CA ASN A 23 -42.65 -87.99 -2.16
C ASN A 23 -44.12 -87.93 -1.70
N HIS A 24 -44.78 -86.77 -1.78
CA HIS A 24 -46.19 -86.60 -1.44
C HIS A 24 -46.95 -85.93 -2.61
N PRO A 25 -47.38 -86.71 -3.63
CA PRO A 25 -48.12 -86.19 -4.76
C PRO A 25 -49.54 -85.80 -4.35
N GLY A 26 -49.76 -84.51 -4.08
CA GLY A 26 -51.10 -83.91 -4.03
C GLY A 26 -51.50 -83.37 -5.40
N THR A 27 -52.81 -83.33 -5.69
CA THR A 27 -53.36 -82.63 -6.85
C THR A 27 -54.00 -81.33 -6.42
N VAL A 28 -53.78 -80.26 -7.19
CA VAL A 28 -54.46 -78.98 -7.01
C VAL A 28 -55.35 -78.78 -8.22
N ALA A 29 -56.65 -78.78 -7.99
CA ALA A 29 -57.64 -78.47 -9.01
C ALA A 29 -58.05 -77.00 -8.84
N ILE A 30 -57.75 -76.18 -9.84
CA ILE A 30 -58.21 -74.79 -9.90
C ILE A 30 -59.41 -74.77 -10.85
N ASN A 31 -60.59 -74.44 -10.31
CA ASN A 31 -61.81 -74.26 -11.09
C ASN A 31 -62.00 -72.77 -11.40
N TRP A 32 -61.89 -72.39 -12.67
CA TRP A 32 -62.15 -71.04 -13.14
C TRP A 32 -63.22 -71.07 -14.22
N GLN A 33 -64.40 -70.48 -13.94
CA GLN A 33 -65.52 -70.36 -14.90
C GLN A 33 -65.87 -71.68 -15.62
N GLY A 34 -65.80 -72.82 -14.92
CA GLY A 34 -66.13 -74.13 -15.47
C GLY A 34 -64.96 -74.85 -16.16
N TYR A 35 -63.79 -74.22 -16.28
CA TYR A 35 -62.56 -74.87 -16.73
C TYR A 35 -61.79 -75.39 -15.51
N VAL A 36 -61.68 -76.72 -15.40
CA VAL A 36 -60.94 -77.37 -14.32
C VAL A 36 -59.55 -77.73 -14.83
N VAL A 37 -58.54 -77.08 -14.27
CA VAL A 37 -57.13 -77.41 -14.54
C VAL A 37 -56.59 -78.19 -13.35
N GLU A 38 -56.38 -79.49 -13.53
CA GLU A 38 -55.72 -80.35 -12.56
C GLU A 38 -54.20 -80.29 -12.77
N THR A 39 -53.47 -79.81 -11.76
CA THR A 39 -52.00 -79.79 -11.77
C THR A 39 -51.45 -80.49 -10.54
N GLY A 40 -50.26 -81.09 -10.68
CA GLY A 40 -49.53 -81.61 -9.52
C GLY A 40 -49.14 -80.49 -8.56
N PHE A 41 -49.28 -80.71 -7.26
CA PHE A 41 -48.98 -79.74 -6.19
C PHE A 41 -47.57 -79.12 -6.31
N GLY A 42 -46.59 -79.91 -6.75
CA GLY A 42 -45.23 -79.43 -7.02
C GLY A 42 -45.16 -78.40 -8.15
N ILE A 43 -45.96 -78.56 -9.21
CA ILE A 43 -46.01 -77.62 -10.34
C ILE A 43 -46.69 -76.32 -9.90
N ALA A 44 -47.77 -76.39 -9.14
CA ALA A 44 -48.48 -75.21 -8.62
C ALA A 44 -47.58 -74.36 -7.70
N ILE A 45 -46.81 -74.98 -6.81
CA ILE A 45 -45.83 -74.28 -5.97
C ILE A 45 -44.72 -73.65 -6.82
N LEU A 46 -44.21 -74.37 -7.83
CA LEU A 46 -43.15 -73.84 -8.70
C LEU A 46 -43.62 -72.61 -9.48
N ILE A 47 -44.85 -72.63 -10.00
CA ILE A 47 -45.48 -71.48 -10.65
C ILE A 47 -45.68 -70.33 -9.64
N GLY A 48 -46.14 -70.61 -8.42
CA GLY A 48 -46.31 -69.61 -7.37
C GLY A 48 -44.99 -68.93 -6.96
N VAL A 49 -43.93 -69.71 -6.77
CA VAL A 49 -42.59 -69.20 -6.46
C VAL A 49 -42.03 -68.40 -7.65
N ALA A 50 -42.23 -68.87 -8.88
CA ALA A 50 -41.83 -68.15 -10.08
C ALA A 50 -42.58 -66.81 -10.22
N ALA A 51 -43.88 -66.78 -9.93
CA ALA A 51 -44.69 -65.55 -9.94
C ALA A 51 -44.26 -64.57 -8.85
N LEU A 52 -43.97 -65.05 -7.63
CA LEU A 52 -43.44 -64.22 -6.54
C LEU A 52 -42.06 -63.65 -6.91
N ALA A 53 -41.17 -64.49 -7.44
CA ALA A 53 -39.85 -64.07 -7.89
C ALA A 53 -39.96 -63.01 -9.01
N ALA A 54 -40.82 -63.24 -9.99
CA ALA A 54 -41.12 -62.28 -11.06
C ALA A 54 -41.67 -60.96 -10.49
N GLY A 55 -42.59 -61.01 -9.54
CA GLY A 55 -43.14 -59.83 -8.86
C GLY A 55 -42.09 -59.03 -8.09
N ILE A 56 -41.19 -59.70 -7.37
CA ILE A 56 -40.06 -59.05 -6.67
C ILE A 56 -39.11 -58.38 -7.67
N VAL A 57 -38.80 -59.07 -8.78
CA VAL A 57 -37.97 -58.53 -9.86
C VAL A 57 -38.64 -57.30 -10.48
N LEU A 58 -39.93 -57.37 -10.82
CA LEU A 58 -40.69 -56.24 -11.36
C LEU A 58 -40.73 -55.06 -10.40
N TYR A 59 -41.00 -55.30 -9.11
CA TYR A 59 -41.02 -54.25 -8.09
C TYR A 59 -39.66 -53.57 -7.93
N ARG A 60 -38.56 -54.35 -7.94
CA ARG A 60 -37.20 -53.78 -7.93
C ARG A 60 -36.90 -52.98 -9.19
N LEU A 61 -37.33 -53.47 -10.36
CA LEU A 61 -37.17 -52.77 -11.62
C LEU A 61 -37.94 -51.44 -11.63
N ALA A 62 -39.21 -51.46 -11.20
CA ALA A 62 -40.05 -50.27 -11.07
C ALA A 62 -39.43 -49.26 -10.10
N ARG A 63 -38.95 -49.71 -8.93
CA ARG A 63 -38.30 -48.84 -7.95
C ARG A 63 -36.95 -48.29 -8.43
N ALA A 64 -36.19 -49.07 -9.21
CA ALA A 64 -34.95 -48.62 -9.83
C ALA A 64 -35.23 -47.57 -10.91
N ILE A 65 -36.24 -47.77 -11.76
CA ILE A 65 -36.64 -46.81 -12.79
C ILE A 65 -37.19 -45.52 -12.18
N LEU A 66 -38.02 -45.61 -11.14
CA LEU A 66 -38.57 -44.44 -10.43
C LEU A 66 -37.51 -43.71 -9.57
N GLY A 67 -36.50 -44.43 -9.05
CA GLY A 67 -35.40 -43.87 -8.26
C GLY A 67 -34.18 -43.40 -9.05
N ALA A 68 -34.00 -43.88 -10.29
CA ALA A 68 -32.90 -43.53 -11.19
C ALA A 68 -32.77 -42.02 -11.47
N PRO A 69 -33.86 -41.24 -11.69
CA PRO A 69 -33.73 -39.81 -11.98
C PRO A 69 -33.05 -39.04 -10.84
N ARG A 70 -33.38 -39.37 -9.58
CA ARG A 70 -32.79 -38.73 -8.39
C ARG A 70 -31.32 -39.11 -8.20
N ASN A 71 -30.94 -40.36 -8.46
CA ASN A 71 -29.55 -40.81 -8.34
C ASN A 71 -28.67 -40.28 -9.48
N PHE A 72 -29.19 -40.27 -10.71
CA PHE A 72 -28.50 -39.72 -11.87
C PHE A 72 -28.31 -38.20 -11.74
N GLY A 73 -29.33 -37.48 -11.24
CA GLY A 73 -29.24 -36.06 -10.94
C GLY A 73 -28.14 -35.73 -9.94
N ARG A 74 -28.00 -36.52 -8.85
CA ARG A 74 -26.93 -36.37 -7.87
C ARG A 74 -25.54 -36.66 -8.45
N TYR A 75 -25.39 -37.75 -9.20
CA TYR A 75 -24.13 -38.09 -9.86
C TYR A 75 -23.70 -37.02 -10.88
N ARG A 76 -24.63 -36.52 -11.69
CA ARG A 76 -24.35 -35.45 -12.66
C ARG A 76 -23.96 -34.14 -12.00
N ARG A 77 -24.63 -33.75 -10.91
CA ARG A 77 -24.23 -32.57 -10.11
C ARG A 77 -22.83 -32.75 -9.52
N SER A 78 -22.53 -33.92 -8.97
CA SER A 78 -21.20 -34.24 -8.43
C SER A 78 -20.11 -34.13 -9.50
N ARG A 79 -20.32 -34.75 -10.67
CA ARG A 79 -19.40 -34.66 -11.81
C ARG A 79 -19.23 -33.23 -12.33
N ARG A 80 -20.31 -32.44 -12.37
CA ARG A 80 -20.25 -31.01 -12.78
C ARG A 80 -19.39 -30.21 -11.81
N ARG A 81 -19.60 -30.40 -10.51
CA ARG A 81 -18.85 -29.73 -9.45
C ARG A 81 -17.37 -30.12 -9.45
N GLU A 82 -17.07 -31.41 -9.60
CA GLU A 82 -15.70 -31.91 -9.73
C GLU A 82 -14.96 -31.28 -10.92
N ARG A 83 -15.59 -31.25 -12.09
CA ARG A 83 -15.03 -30.57 -13.29
C ARG A 83 -14.89 -29.06 -13.08
N GLY A 84 -15.81 -28.45 -12.33
CA GLY A 84 -15.78 -27.04 -11.96
C GLY A 84 -14.56 -26.69 -11.10
N TYR A 85 -14.33 -27.46 -10.02
CA TYR A 85 -13.14 -27.28 -9.18
C TYR A 85 -11.85 -27.60 -9.92
N GLN A 86 -11.83 -28.62 -10.78
CA GLN A 86 -10.66 -28.88 -11.63
C GLN A 86 -10.35 -27.69 -12.56
N ALA A 87 -11.38 -27.05 -13.13
CA ALA A 87 -11.20 -25.84 -13.93
C ALA A 87 -10.69 -24.69 -13.06
N LEU A 88 -11.26 -24.48 -11.87
CA LEU A 88 -10.82 -23.46 -10.92
C LEU A 88 -9.33 -23.66 -10.54
N THR A 89 -8.92 -24.86 -10.14
CA THR A 89 -7.54 -25.19 -9.78
C THR A 89 -6.58 -24.93 -10.95
N ARG A 90 -6.93 -25.40 -12.16
CA ARG A 90 -6.11 -25.13 -13.36
C ARG A 90 -6.03 -23.64 -13.68
N GLY A 91 -7.13 -22.91 -13.46
CA GLY A 91 -7.16 -21.46 -13.59
C GLY A 91 -6.23 -20.76 -12.61
N MET A 92 -6.25 -21.15 -11.33
CA MET A 92 -5.33 -20.59 -10.33
C MET A 92 -3.86 -20.90 -10.67
N VAL A 93 -3.56 -22.10 -11.15
CA VAL A 93 -2.21 -22.46 -11.63
C VAL A 93 -1.80 -21.60 -12.82
N ALA A 94 -2.71 -21.37 -13.77
CA ALA A 94 -2.45 -20.49 -14.91
C ALA A 94 -2.22 -19.03 -14.47
N VAL A 95 -2.96 -18.53 -13.47
CA VAL A 95 -2.73 -17.21 -12.88
C VAL A 95 -1.32 -17.13 -12.26
N ALA A 96 -0.93 -18.14 -11.48
CA ALA A 96 0.41 -18.20 -10.89
C ALA A 96 1.53 -18.29 -11.94
N ALA A 97 1.25 -18.91 -13.10
CA ALA A 97 2.17 -19.01 -14.23
C ALA A 97 2.16 -17.76 -15.14
N GLY A 98 1.29 -16.77 -14.90
CA GLY A 98 1.13 -15.59 -15.76
C GLY A 98 0.44 -15.87 -17.10
N ASP A 99 -0.15 -17.06 -17.30
CA ASP A 99 -0.90 -17.40 -18.52
C ASP A 99 -2.33 -16.85 -18.45
N ALA A 100 -2.47 -15.59 -18.86
CA ALA A 100 -3.74 -14.87 -18.91
C ALA A 100 -4.81 -15.60 -19.76
N THR A 101 -4.41 -16.25 -20.85
CA THR A 101 -5.33 -16.87 -21.80
C THR A 101 -5.97 -18.13 -21.21
N THR A 102 -5.14 -19.01 -20.63
CA THR A 102 -5.63 -20.22 -19.96
C THR A 102 -6.39 -19.86 -18.70
N ALA A 103 -5.92 -18.87 -17.92
CA ALA A 103 -6.63 -18.38 -16.74
C ALA A 103 -8.05 -17.92 -17.09
N ARG A 104 -8.22 -17.07 -18.11
CA ARG A 104 -9.54 -16.59 -18.56
C ARG A 104 -10.45 -17.71 -19.06
N LYS A 105 -9.90 -18.65 -19.83
CA LYS A 105 -10.65 -19.82 -20.34
C LYS A 105 -11.15 -20.70 -19.20
N MET A 106 -10.28 -20.97 -18.22
CA MET A 106 -10.62 -21.78 -17.05
C MET A 106 -11.56 -21.05 -16.10
N ALA A 107 -11.45 -19.73 -15.96
CA ALA A 107 -12.37 -18.89 -15.18
C ALA A 107 -13.81 -19.01 -15.70
N ARG A 108 -14.02 -18.78 -17.01
CA ARG A 108 -15.33 -18.94 -17.66
C ARG A 108 -15.90 -20.35 -17.51
N LYS A 109 -15.03 -21.37 -17.61
CA LYS A 109 -15.43 -22.77 -17.44
C LYS A 109 -15.83 -23.07 -15.99
N ALA A 110 -15.09 -22.55 -15.01
CA ALA A 110 -15.42 -22.72 -13.60
C ALA A 110 -16.73 -22.01 -13.25
N ASP A 111 -16.93 -20.78 -13.74
CA ASP A 111 -18.13 -19.98 -13.54
C ASP A 111 -19.40 -20.71 -14.01
N GLY A 112 -19.39 -21.20 -15.25
CA GLY A 112 -20.51 -21.97 -15.82
C GLY A 112 -20.70 -23.36 -15.20
N LEU A 113 -19.78 -23.89 -14.38
CA LEU A 113 -19.88 -25.22 -13.78
C LEU A 113 -20.24 -25.20 -12.30
N LEU A 114 -19.67 -24.28 -11.53
CA LEU A 114 -19.81 -24.23 -10.08
C LEU A 114 -21.04 -23.43 -9.61
N ASN A 115 -21.44 -22.37 -10.33
CA ASN A 115 -22.39 -21.38 -9.81
C ASN A 115 -22.02 -20.94 -8.37
N GLU A 116 -20.72 -20.83 -8.07
CA GLU A 116 -20.17 -20.35 -6.79
C GLU A 116 -19.47 -19.00 -7.05
N PRO A 117 -20.23 -17.88 -7.03
CA PRO A 117 -19.74 -16.57 -7.45
C PRO A 117 -18.44 -16.11 -6.77
N PRO A 118 -18.23 -16.33 -5.45
CA PRO A 118 -17.04 -15.82 -4.78
C PRO A 118 -15.69 -16.23 -5.40
N LEU A 119 -15.55 -17.51 -5.70
CA LEU A 119 -14.29 -18.08 -6.19
C LEU A 119 -14.10 -17.82 -7.69
N THR A 120 -15.20 -17.84 -8.45
CA THR A 120 -15.15 -17.65 -9.91
C THR A 120 -14.99 -16.19 -10.29
N MET A 121 -15.54 -15.26 -9.50
CA MET A 121 -15.29 -13.83 -9.65
C MET A 121 -13.83 -13.48 -9.41
N LEU A 122 -13.19 -14.04 -8.36
CA LEU A 122 -11.78 -13.76 -8.08
C LEU A 122 -10.88 -14.21 -9.23
N LEU A 123 -11.06 -15.46 -9.68
CA LEU A 123 -10.28 -15.99 -10.78
C LEU A 123 -10.51 -15.17 -12.06
N SER A 124 -11.74 -14.70 -12.30
CA SER A 124 -12.06 -13.83 -13.44
C SER A 124 -11.40 -12.45 -13.34
N ALA A 125 -11.39 -11.83 -12.16
CA ALA A 125 -10.73 -10.56 -11.90
C ALA A 125 -9.21 -10.67 -12.11
N GLN A 126 -8.58 -11.71 -11.56
CA GLN A 126 -7.14 -11.96 -11.74
C GLN A 126 -6.76 -12.24 -13.19
N ALA A 127 -7.57 -13.02 -13.90
CA ALA A 127 -7.37 -13.26 -15.33
C ALA A 127 -7.47 -11.98 -16.17
N ALA A 128 -8.40 -11.08 -15.82
CA ALA A 128 -8.52 -9.77 -16.45
C ALA A 128 -7.30 -8.88 -16.17
N GLN A 129 -6.81 -8.83 -14.92
CA GLN A 129 -5.59 -8.10 -14.57
C GLN A 129 -4.37 -8.60 -15.34
N LEU A 130 -4.19 -9.93 -15.46
CA LEU A 130 -3.08 -10.51 -16.23
C LEU A 130 -3.14 -10.17 -17.73
N GLN A 131 -4.35 -9.96 -18.27
CA GLN A 131 -4.54 -9.55 -19.65
C GLN A 131 -4.35 -8.03 -19.86
N GLY A 132 -4.20 -7.25 -18.78
CA GLY A 132 -4.20 -5.79 -18.83
C GLY A 132 -5.59 -5.18 -19.06
N ASP A 133 -6.67 -5.96 -18.91
CA ASP A 133 -8.05 -5.48 -19.00
C ASP A 133 -8.49 -4.91 -17.63
N ASP A 134 -7.93 -3.74 -17.30
CA ASP A 134 -8.17 -3.04 -16.04
C ASP A 134 -9.66 -2.68 -15.85
N ARG A 135 -10.43 -2.50 -16.94
CA ARG A 135 -11.89 -2.25 -16.88
C ARG A 135 -12.64 -3.50 -16.44
N ALA A 136 -12.41 -4.64 -17.08
CA ALA A 136 -13.08 -5.88 -16.69
C ALA A 136 -12.68 -6.31 -15.26
N ALA A 137 -11.42 -6.09 -14.87
CA ALA A 137 -10.97 -6.32 -13.49
C ALA A 137 -11.77 -5.46 -12.49
N LYS A 138 -11.93 -4.16 -12.76
CA LYS A 138 -12.73 -3.24 -11.93
C LYS A 138 -14.18 -3.70 -11.80
N GLU A 139 -14.80 -4.15 -12.89
CA GLU A 139 -16.17 -4.69 -12.88
C GLU A 139 -16.30 -5.93 -11.97
N TYR A 140 -15.38 -6.90 -12.08
CA TYR A 140 -15.40 -8.08 -11.21
C TYR A 140 -15.15 -7.74 -9.74
N PHE A 141 -14.20 -6.85 -9.43
CA PHE A 141 -13.94 -6.44 -8.05
C PHE A 141 -15.10 -5.62 -7.45
N THR A 142 -15.79 -4.82 -8.27
CA THR A 142 -16.98 -4.09 -7.85
C THR A 142 -18.13 -5.05 -7.55
N ALA A 143 -18.36 -6.06 -8.40
CA ALA A 143 -19.37 -7.09 -8.16
C ALA A 143 -19.08 -7.94 -6.90
N MET A 144 -17.82 -8.07 -6.49
CA MET A 144 -17.45 -8.72 -5.22
C MET A 144 -17.90 -7.92 -3.99
N LEU A 145 -18.19 -6.62 -4.11
CA LEU A 145 -18.62 -5.79 -2.98
C LEU A 145 -20.05 -6.10 -2.54
N ASP A 146 -20.88 -6.66 -3.42
CA ASP A 146 -22.28 -7.02 -3.14
C ASP A 146 -22.42 -8.16 -2.14
N ARG A 147 -21.32 -8.89 -1.85
CA ARG A 147 -21.31 -10.05 -0.97
C ARG A 147 -20.30 -9.86 0.17
N PRO A 148 -20.70 -10.09 1.43
CA PRO A 148 -19.81 -9.88 2.58
C PRO A 148 -18.57 -10.80 2.53
N GLU A 149 -18.69 -12.01 1.99
CA GLU A 149 -17.59 -12.98 1.90
C GLU A 149 -16.49 -12.56 0.92
N THR A 150 -16.80 -11.72 -0.07
CA THR A 150 -15.84 -11.25 -1.08
C THR A 150 -15.53 -9.78 -1.03
N ALA A 151 -16.29 -8.99 -0.26
CA ALA A 151 -16.15 -7.53 -0.23
C ALA A 151 -14.72 -7.09 0.10
N PHE A 152 -14.07 -7.71 1.09
CA PHE A 152 -12.69 -7.38 1.45
C PHE A 152 -11.70 -7.60 0.29
N LEU A 153 -11.90 -8.67 -0.47
CA LEU A 153 -11.06 -8.99 -1.61
C LEU A 153 -11.32 -8.07 -2.81
N GLY A 154 -12.58 -7.73 -3.04
CA GLY A 154 -12.97 -6.70 -4.01
C GLY A 154 -12.30 -5.37 -3.69
N LEU A 155 -12.36 -4.91 -2.43
CA LEU A 155 -11.71 -3.69 -1.98
C LEU A 155 -10.20 -3.72 -2.18
N ARG A 156 -9.53 -4.84 -1.88
CA ARG A 156 -8.08 -4.99 -2.14
C ARG A 156 -7.74 -4.83 -3.62
N GLY A 157 -8.54 -5.45 -4.51
CA GLY A 157 -8.35 -5.35 -5.95
C GLY A 157 -8.53 -3.93 -6.47
N LEU A 158 -9.62 -3.28 -6.06
CA LEU A 158 -9.90 -1.87 -6.40
C LEU A 158 -8.81 -0.94 -5.86
N LEU A 159 -8.39 -1.12 -4.60
CA LEU A 159 -7.34 -0.31 -3.97
C LEU A 159 -6.02 -0.41 -4.75
N THR A 160 -5.63 -1.62 -5.15
CA THR A 160 -4.42 -1.83 -5.95
C THR A 160 -4.51 -1.12 -7.30
N GLN A 161 -5.69 -1.14 -7.93
CA GLN A 161 -5.92 -0.46 -9.20
C GLN A 161 -5.87 1.07 -9.05
N SER A 162 -6.50 1.63 -8.01
CA SER A 162 -6.44 3.08 -7.74
C SER A 162 -5.02 3.55 -7.41
N LEU A 163 -4.25 2.76 -6.63
CA LEU A 163 -2.84 3.03 -6.38
C LEU A 163 -2.00 3.03 -7.67
N LYS A 164 -2.21 2.05 -8.56
CA LYS A 164 -1.53 1.98 -9.87
C LYS A 164 -1.91 3.15 -10.78
N ALA A 165 -3.16 3.61 -10.72
CA ALA A 165 -3.64 4.77 -11.46
C ALA A 165 -3.17 6.12 -10.86
N GLY A 166 -2.61 6.12 -9.65
CA GLY A 166 -2.24 7.34 -8.93
C GLY A 166 -3.42 8.08 -8.29
N ASP A 167 -4.63 7.50 -8.31
CA ASP A 167 -5.81 8.07 -7.66
C ASP A 167 -5.77 7.81 -6.14
N ARG A 168 -5.04 8.68 -5.45
CA ARG A 168 -4.85 8.61 -4.00
C ARG A 168 -6.14 8.88 -3.22
N VAL A 169 -7.09 9.62 -3.81
CA VAL A 169 -8.36 9.96 -3.15
C VAL A 169 -9.25 8.72 -3.12
N GLU A 170 -9.44 8.05 -4.26
CA GLU A 170 -10.18 6.79 -4.34
C GLU A 170 -9.48 5.71 -3.49
N ALA A 171 -8.14 5.64 -3.56
CA ALA A 171 -7.36 4.68 -2.75
C ALA A 171 -7.59 4.87 -1.24
N LEU A 172 -7.56 6.11 -0.72
CA LEU A 172 -7.79 6.37 0.70
C LEU A 172 -9.20 5.97 1.14
N GLN A 173 -10.22 6.25 0.32
CA GLN A 173 -11.60 5.83 0.60
C GLN A 173 -11.75 4.30 0.62
N LEU A 174 -11.16 3.61 -0.35
CA LEU A 174 -11.18 2.15 -0.43
C LEU A 174 -10.43 1.52 0.75
N ALA A 175 -9.29 2.08 1.16
CA ALA A 175 -8.52 1.61 2.31
C ALA A 175 -9.30 1.75 3.62
N ARG A 176 -9.98 2.88 3.85
CA ARG A 176 -10.87 3.09 5.01
C ARG A 176 -12.03 2.11 5.03
N ARG A 177 -12.67 1.89 3.88
CA ARG A 177 -13.73 0.89 3.76
C ARG A 177 -13.21 -0.52 4.05
N ALA A 178 -12.02 -0.86 3.57
CA ALA A 178 -11.38 -2.15 3.88
C ALA A 178 -11.07 -2.28 5.37
N GLN A 179 -10.63 -1.21 6.02
CA GLN A 179 -10.31 -1.19 7.46
C GLN A 179 -11.57 -1.44 8.29
N SER A 180 -12.72 -0.90 7.87
CA SER A 180 -14.00 -1.15 8.54
C SER A 180 -14.44 -2.63 8.51
N LEU A 181 -13.99 -3.39 7.50
CA LEU A 181 -14.27 -4.82 7.39
C LEU A 181 -13.25 -5.68 8.15
N GLN A 182 -11.96 -5.36 8.02
CA GLN A 182 -10.87 -6.07 8.69
C GLN A 182 -9.85 -5.06 9.26
N PRO A 183 -10.03 -4.62 10.52
CA PRO A 183 -9.22 -3.55 11.10
C PRO A 183 -7.74 -3.92 11.32
N ASN A 184 -7.46 -5.19 11.66
CA ASN A 184 -6.14 -5.63 12.11
C ASN A 184 -5.28 -6.22 10.98
N THR A 185 -5.58 -5.91 9.71
CA THR A 185 -4.86 -6.50 8.58
C THR A 185 -3.53 -5.76 8.31
N PRO A 186 -2.35 -6.40 8.47
CA PRO A 186 -1.07 -5.69 8.44
C PRO A 186 -0.79 -4.92 7.15
N TRP A 187 -0.96 -5.56 5.98
CA TRP A 187 -0.71 -4.91 4.69
C TRP A 187 -1.60 -3.68 4.46
N LEU A 188 -2.83 -3.73 4.99
CA LEU A 188 -3.81 -2.66 4.85
C LEU A 188 -3.44 -1.49 5.76
N LEU A 189 -3.06 -1.76 7.01
CA LEU A 189 -2.64 -0.74 7.97
C LEU A 189 -1.42 0.03 7.46
N GLY A 190 -0.42 -0.67 6.89
CA GLY A 190 0.74 -0.01 6.27
C GLY A 190 0.35 0.89 5.10
N THR A 191 -0.56 0.42 4.23
CA THR A 191 -1.05 1.19 3.07
C THR A 191 -1.88 2.40 3.49
N LEU A 192 -2.78 2.21 4.46
CA LEU A 192 -3.66 3.27 4.97
C LEU A 192 -2.85 4.37 5.66
N TYR A 193 -1.89 4.00 6.49
CA TYR A 193 -0.98 4.95 7.14
C TYR A 193 -0.24 5.82 6.11
N ASP A 194 0.33 5.22 5.04
CA ASP A 194 1.02 5.98 4.00
C ASP A 194 0.07 6.93 3.25
N LEU A 195 -1.15 6.48 2.93
CA LEU A 195 -2.17 7.33 2.29
C LEU A 195 -2.62 8.49 3.20
N GLU A 196 -2.83 8.24 4.49
CA GLU A 196 -3.20 9.27 5.48
C GLU A 196 -2.07 10.28 5.69
N ALA A 197 -0.82 9.82 5.78
CA ALA A 197 0.33 10.70 5.88
C ALA A 197 0.48 11.58 4.62
N ARG A 198 0.34 11.00 3.42
CA ARG A 198 0.44 11.74 2.15
C ARG A 198 -0.71 12.72 1.91
N SER A 199 -1.88 12.46 2.48
CA SER A 199 -3.02 13.38 2.44
C SER A 199 -2.95 14.48 3.50
N GLY A 200 -1.95 14.45 4.37
CA GLY A 200 -1.80 15.40 5.47
C GLY A 200 -2.77 15.17 6.62
N GLU A 201 -3.41 14.01 6.69
CA GLU A 201 -4.31 13.61 7.77
C GLU A 201 -3.51 13.09 8.98
N TRP A 202 -2.64 13.93 9.54
CA TRP A 202 -1.60 13.53 10.51
C TRP A 202 -2.12 12.83 11.76
N ALA A 203 -3.26 13.28 12.28
CA ALA A 203 -3.86 12.68 13.47
C ALA A 203 -4.44 11.28 13.19
N ALA A 204 -5.04 11.08 12.01
CA ALA A 204 -5.51 9.76 11.58
C ALA A 204 -4.33 8.83 11.34
N ALA A 205 -3.30 9.33 10.64
CA ALA A 205 -2.07 8.60 10.37
C ALA A 205 -1.36 8.14 11.66
N GLU A 206 -1.35 8.94 12.73
CA GLU A 206 -0.76 8.52 14.02
C GLU A 206 -1.53 7.36 14.65
N GLY A 207 -2.86 7.40 14.60
CA GLY A 207 -3.72 6.32 15.08
C GLY A 207 -3.51 5.03 14.28
N THR A 208 -3.47 5.12 12.95
CA THR A 208 -3.23 3.98 12.06
C THR A 208 -1.81 3.43 12.23
N LEU A 209 -0.80 4.29 12.41
CA LEU A 209 0.59 3.89 12.68
C LEU A 209 0.69 3.04 13.96
N GLN A 210 0.00 3.43 15.03
CA GLN A 210 0.00 2.66 16.28
C GLN A 210 -0.57 1.25 16.07
N GLN A 211 -1.66 1.14 15.31
CA GLN A 211 -2.24 -0.16 14.94
C GLN A 211 -1.30 -0.96 14.03
N ALA A 212 -0.66 -0.32 13.06
CA ALA A 212 0.28 -0.93 12.14
C ALA A 212 1.49 -1.55 12.86
N VAL A 213 2.02 -0.87 13.88
CA VAL A 213 3.10 -1.40 14.74
C VAL A 213 2.61 -2.60 15.55
N GLN A 214 1.42 -2.51 16.16
CA GLN A 214 0.85 -3.63 16.93
C GLN A 214 0.56 -4.86 16.06
N ALA A 215 0.14 -4.65 14.82
CA ALA A 215 -0.13 -5.72 13.85
C ALA A 215 1.14 -6.26 13.16
N GLY A 216 2.32 -5.71 13.45
CA GLY A 216 3.60 -6.11 12.85
C GLY A 216 3.78 -5.67 11.39
N ALA A 217 2.98 -4.73 10.90
CA ALA A 217 3.13 -4.15 9.56
C ALA A 217 4.32 -3.20 9.46
N ILE A 218 4.65 -2.53 10.57
CA ILE A 218 5.76 -1.57 10.70
C ILE A 218 6.57 -1.98 11.92
N ASN A 219 7.90 -1.99 11.81
CA ASN A 219 8.75 -2.33 12.94
C ASN A 219 8.65 -1.24 14.05
N PRO A 220 8.90 -1.57 15.33
CA PRO A 220 8.77 -0.59 16.41
C PRO A 220 9.68 0.65 16.31
N ASP A 221 10.88 0.51 15.76
CA ASP A 221 11.86 1.60 15.66
C ASP A 221 11.48 2.61 14.55
N ASP A 222 11.09 2.12 13.38
CA ASP A 222 10.49 2.88 12.28
C ASP A 222 9.19 3.53 12.75
N GLY A 223 8.36 2.79 13.51
CA GLY A 223 7.15 3.32 14.13
C GLY A 223 7.44 4.50 15.05
N ARG A 224 8.51 4.42 15.84
CA ARG A 224 8.96 5.52 16.70
C ARG A 224 9.42 6.73 15.88
N ARG A 225 10.18 6.50 14.80
CA ARG A 225 10.63 7.54 13.85
C ARG A 225 9.46 8.24 13.19
N HIS A 226 8.60 7.47 12.53
CA HIS A 226 7.40 7.96 11.86
C HIS A 226 6.49 8.74 12.81
N ARG A 227 6.31 8.28 14.06
CA ARG A 227 5.51 9.00 15.05
C ARG A 227 6.10 10.36 15.40
N ALA A 228 7.43 10.48 15.55
CA ALA A 228 8.07 11.77 15.78
C ALA A 228 7.86 12.72 14.60
N THR A 229 7.96 12.22 13.37
CA THR A 229 7.69 12.99 12.14
C THR A 229 6.23 13.44 12.06
N LEU A 230 5.27 12.56 12.39
CA LEU A 230 3.85 12.92 12.47
C LEU A 230 3.57 13.98 13.53
N LEU A 231 4.15 13.83 14.74
CA LEU A 231 4.02 14.84 15.81
C LEU A 231 4.59 16.18 15.37
N LEU A 232 5.71 16.17 14.64
CA LEU A 232 6.31 17.38 14.11
C LEU A 232 5.38 18.06 13.07
N GLU A 233 4.78 17.32 12.15
CA GLU A 233 3.79 17.84 11.21
C GLU A 233 2.53 18.38 11.89
N ARG A 234 2.03 17.68 12.92
CA ARG A 234 0.94 18.16 13.77
C ARG A 234 1.29 19.46 14.48
N SER A 235 2.55 19.65 14.84
CA SER A 235 3.03 20.92 15.40
C SER A 235 2.91 22.05 14.37
N PHE A 236 3.34 21.83 13.12
CA PHE A 236 3.18 22.81 12.02
C PHE A 236 1.71 23.11 11.74
N GLU A 237 0.86 22.08 11.71
CA GLU A 237 -0.58 22.24 11.52
C GLU A 237 -1.24 23.03 12.66
N ALA A 238 -0.89 22.75 13.91
CA ALA A 238 -1.42 23.45 15.08
C ALA A 238 -1.07 24.95 15.05
N GLU A 239 0.16 25.30 14.67
CA GLU A 239 0.60 26.69 14.50
C GLU A 239 -0.19 27.41 13.40
N ARG A 240 -0.36 26.77 12.22
CA ARG A 240 -1.21 27.31 11.14
C ARG A 240 -2.66 27.56 11.56
N ARG A 241 -3.16 26.78 12.51
CA ARG A 241 -4.51 26.92 13.11
C ARG A 241 -4.55 27.86 14.32
N GLY A 242 -3.47 28.59 14.62
CA GLY A 242 -3.38 29.54 15.74
C GLY A 242 -3.33 28.89 17.13
N ARG A 243 -3.01 27.60 17.23
CA ARG A 243 -2.97 26.83 18.49
C ARG A 243 -1.53 26.69 18.98
N SER A 244 -0.94 27.78 19.46
CA SER A 244 0.48 27.85 19.85
C SER A 244 0.88 26.83 20.94
N ASP A 245 0.01 26.61 21.94
CA ASP A 245 0.28 25.63 23.00
C ASP A 245 0.33 24.20 22.47
N SER A 246 -0.61 23.83 21.60
CA SER A 246 -0.60 22.52 20.94
C SER A 246 0.60 22.37 20.01
N ALA A 247 0.99 23.43 19.30
CA ALA A 247 2.18 23.41 18.46
C ALA A 247 3.43 23.10 19.29
N LEU A 248 3.63 23.81 20.41
CA LEU A 248 4.77 23.56 21.28
C LEU A 248 4.73 22.14 21.88
N SER A 249 3.57 21.70 22.38
CA SER A 249 3.39 20.37 22.96
C SER A 249 3.76 19.26 21.97
N HIS A 250 3.31 19.35 20.72
CA HIS A 250 3.62 18.37 19.69
C HIS A 250 5.11 18.37 19.30
N ALA A 251 5.74 19.55 19.16
CA ALA A 251 7.17 19.63 18.85
C ALA A 251 8.05 19.08 19.99
N GLN A 252 7.68 19.34 21.24
CA GLN A 252 8.34 18.79 22.42
C GLN A 252 8.18 17.28 22.49
N ALA A 253 6.97 16.76 22.28
CA ALA A 253 6.72 15.33 22.25
C ALA A 253 7.55 14.62 21.17
N ALA A 254 7.70 15.22 19.98
CA ALA A 254 8.56 14.70 18.93
C ALA A 254 10.04 14.65 19.35
N HIS A 255 10.55 15.71 19.97
CA HIS A 255 11.92 15.79 20.47
C HIS A 255 12.19 14.84 21.64
N ASP A 256 11.26 14.70 22.58
CA ASP A 256 11.39 13.78 23.71
C ASP A 256 11.31 12.32 23.25
N LEU A 257 10.53 12.04 22.20
CA LEU A 257 10.48 10.72 21.58
C LEU A 257 11.80 10.36 20.88
N LEU A 258 12.42 11.33 20.20
CA LEU A 258 13.70 11.19 19.48
C LEU A 258 14.60 12.40 19.73
N SER A 259 15.45 12.29 20.76
CA SER A 259 16.30 13.41 21.20
C SER A 259 17.32 13.89 20.15
N GLY A 260 17.72 13.03 19.21
CA GLY A 260 18.60 13.37 18.07
C GLY A 260 17.88 13.84 16.82
N PHE A 261 16.54 13.98 16.85
CA PHE A 261 15.76 14.43 15.70
C PHE A 261 15.82 15.96 15.57
N VAL A 262 16.79 16.42 14.78
CA VAL A 262 17.14 17.83 14.61
C VAL A 262 15.94 18.73 14.26
N PRO A 263 15.08 18.39 13.26
CA PRO A 263 13.92 19.22 12.91
C PRO A 263 12.99 19.48 14.09
N ALA A 264 12.74 18.47 14.94
CA ALA A 264 11.90 18.61 16.12
C ALA A 264 12.54 19.50 17.19
N ALA A 265 13.83 19.35 17.45
CA ALA A 265 14.56 20.17 18.40
C ALA A 265 14.60 21.65 17.97
N ALA A 266 14.92 21.92 16.70
CA ALA A 266 14.97 23.27 16.16
C ALA A 266 13.59 23.95 16.22
N ARG A 267 12.52 23.23 15.86
CA ARG A 267 11.15 23.76 15.95
C ARG A 267 10.73 24.03 17.39
N ALA A 268 10.95 23.07 18.30
CA ALA A 268 10.60 23.23 19.71
C ALA A 268 11.32 24.45 20.33
N ALA A 269 12.61 24.65 20.00
CA ALA A 269 13.37 25.80 20.48
C ALA A 269 12.80 27.13 19.97
N ARG A 270 12.46 27.24 18.68
CA ARG A 270 11.84 28.45 18.11
C ARG A 270 10.49 28.75 18.73
N LEU A 271 9.64 27.74 18.92
CA LEU A 271 8.35 27.90 19.59
C LEU A 271 8.52 28.33 21.06
N GLN A 272 9.52 27.79 21.77
CA GLN A 272 9.86 28.23 23.13
C GLN A 272 10.34 29.68 23.17
N MET A 273 11.10 30.13 22.16
CA MET A 273 11.49 31.53 22.05
C MET A 273 10.29 32.45 21.83
N ALA A 274 9.35 32.06 20.97
CA ALA A 274 8.16 32.86 20.68
C ALA A 274 7.31 33.14 21.94
N ILE A 275 7.38 32.27 22.95
CA ILE A 275 6.73 32.43 24.25
C ILE A 275 7.67 32.92 25.37
N GLY A 276 8.85 33.44 25.03
CA GLY A 276 9.82 34.04 25.97
C GLY A 276 10.63 33.03 26.81
N LYS A 277 10.55 31.73 26.54
CA LYS A 277 11.28 30.67 27.29
C LYS A 277 12.68 30.42 26.73
N HIS A 278 13.51 31.45 26.60
CA HIS A 278 14.86 31.39 25.99
C HIS A 278 15.78 30.34 26.63
N LYS A 279 15.79 30.24 27.97
CA LYS A 279 16.62 29.23 28.69
C LYS A 279 16.24 27.80 28.34
N ASN A 280 14.95 27.53 28.08
CA ASN A 280 14.49 26.21 27.69
C ASN A 280 14.85 25.91 26.24
N ALA A 281 14.72 26.91 25.35
CA ALA A 281 15.15 26.80 23.96
C ALA A 281 16.64 26.43 23.84
N ALA A 282 17.51 27.11 24.59
CA ALA A 282 18.93 26.78 24.64
C ALA A 282 19.17 25.34 25.11
N LYS A 283 18.49 24.87 26.17
CA LYS A 283 18.63 23.51 26.69
C LYS A 283 18.17 22.44 25.69
N THR A 284 17.07 22.69 24.98
CA THR A 284 16.56 21.77 23.94
C THR A 284 17.58 21.62 22.81
N ILE A 285 18.18 22.72 22.36
CA ILE A 285 19.24 22.68 21.34
C ILE A 285 20.48 21.96 21.88
N GLU A 286 20.98 22.33 23.07
CA GLU A 286 22.16 21.71 23.69
C GLU A 286 21.98 20.19 23.87
N ARG A 287 20.76 19.72 24.17
CA ARG A 287 20.45 18.28 24.28
C ARG A 287 20.56 17.57 22.92
N CYS A 288 19.94 18.12 21.87
CA CYS A 288 20.01 17.55 20.53
C CYS A 288 21.44 17.59 19.97
N TRP A 289 22.18 18.67 20.25
CA TRP A 289 23.55 18.88 19.79
C TRP A 289 24.52 17.80 20.28
N ARG A 290 24.31 17.24 21.47
CA ARG A 290 25.13 16.12 22.00
C ARG A 290 25.01 14.85 21.17
N VAL A 291 23.90 14.68 20.46
CA VAL A 291 23.59 13.48 19.68
C VAL A 291 23.85 13.72 18.20
N ASN A 292 23.42 14.86 17.67
CA ASN A 292 23.47 15.17 16.24
C ASN A 292 23.71 16.69 16.01
N PRO A 293 24.97 17.14 16.02
CA PRO A 293 25.34 18.50 15.61
C PRO A 293 24.87 18.79 14.18
N HIS A 294 24.21 19.94 13.96
CA HIS A 294 23.56 20.22 12.67
C HIS A 294 23.37 21.72 12.42
N PRO A 295 23.46 22.22 11.17
CA PRO A 295 23.33 23.65 10.87
C PRO A 295 21.96 24.26 11.22
N ASP A 296 20.88 23.49 11.11
CA ASP A 296 19.55 23.95 11.54
C ASP A 296 19.51 24.24 13.05
N LEU A 297 20.24 23.48 13.87
CA LEU A 297 20.39 23.75 15.30
C LEU A 297 21.25 24.99 15.53
N THR A 298 22.33 25.17 14.76
CA THR A 298 23.16 26.38 14.82
C THR A 298 22.32 27.62 14.52
N SER A 299 21.49 27.56 13.49
CA SER A 299 20.62 28.65 13.07
C SER A 299 19.59 28.98 14.16
N ALA A 300 18.92 27.97 14.72
CA ALA A 300 18.01 28.16 15.84
C ALA A 300 18.73 28.71 17.10
N TYR A 301 19.96 28.26 17.38
CA TYR A 301 20.73 28.74 18.53
C TYR A 301 21.13 30.20 18.39
N ARG A 302 21.51 30.65 17.17
CA ARG A 302 21.75 32.07 16.88
C ARG A 302 20.54 32.93 17.19
N GLU A 303 19.34 32.48 16.82
CA GLU A 303 18.09 33.16 17.16
C GLU A 303 17.96 33.25 18.70
N VAL A 304 18.19 32.15 19.44
CA VAL A 304 18.10 32.10 20.91
C VAL A 304 19.04 33.10 21.57
N VAL A 305 20.26 33.25 21.07
CA VAL A 305 21.29 34.11 21.67
C VAL A 305 21.36 35.53 21.07
N SER A 306 20.45 35.87 20.17
CA SER A 306 20.44 37.14 19.45
C SER A 306 20.37 38.38 20.34
N SER A 307 19.80 38.28 21.53
CA SER A 307 19.73 39.40 22.48
C SER A 307 21.06 39.72 23.19
N TYR A 308 22.02 38.79 23.17
CA TYR A 308 23.32 38.97 23.83
C TYR A 308 24.30 39.74 22.92
N ASP A 309 25.32 40.36 23.52
CA ASP A 309 26.42 41.00 22.80
C ASP A 309 27.27 39.97 22.02
N PRO A 310 27.98 40.39 20.95
CA PRO A 310 28.73 39.46 20.10
C PRO A 310 29.75 38.59 20.86
N MET A 311 30.44 39.14 21.85
CA MET A 311 31.44 38.41 22.64
C MET A 311 30.79 37.32 23.51
N THR A 312 29.65 37.63 24.13
CA THR A 312 28.87 36.63 24.87
C THR A 312 28.32 35.55 23.95
N ARG A 313 27.91 35.87 22.72
CA ARG A 313 27.48 34.86 21.73
C ARG A 313 28.61 33.88 21.41
N VAL A 314 29.83 34.36 21.18
CA VAL A 314 31.01 33.50 20.95
C VAL A 314 31.20 32.54 22.13
N LYS A 315 31.20 33.03 23.37
CA LYS A 315 31.33 32.19 24.57
C LYS A 315 30.23 31.13 24.68
N LEU A 316 29.00 31.45 24.27
CA LEU A 316 27.89 30.49 24.26
C LEU A 316 28.08 29.42 23.17
N PHE A 317 28.55 29.79 21.98
CA PHE A 317 28.90 28.84 20.93
C PHE A 317 30.11 27.97 21.30
N GLU A 318 31.11 28.52 21.98
CA GLU A 318 32.22 27.73 22.53
C GLU A 318 31.73 26.71 23.56
N LYS A 319 30.77 27.11 24.42
CA LYS A 319 30.13 26.18 25.35
C LYS A 319 29.36 25.09 24.61
N LEU A 320 28.64 25.43 23.54
CA LEU A 320 27.95 24.46 22.68
C LEU A 320 28.94 23.48 22.05
N ARG A 321 30.10 23.96 21.55
CA ARG A 321 31.18 23.12 21.01
C ARG A 321 31.69 22.10 22.01
N LYS A 322 31.74 22.40 23.31
CA LYS A 322 32.19 21.43 24.34
C LYS A 322 31.32 20.17 24.38
N HIS A 323 30.09 20.22 23.89
CA HIS A 323 29.23 19.04 23.79
C HIS A 323 29.56 18.11 22.62
N ALA A 324 30.19 18.62 21.55
CA ALA A 324 30.63 17.84 20.39
C ALA A 324 31.92 18.44 19.80
N PRO A 325 33.07 18.33 20.49
CA PRO A 325 34.28 19.10 20.15
C PRO A 325 34.98 18.66 18.86
N ASN A 326 34.74 17.44 18.41
CA ASN A 326 35.33 16.83 17.21
C ASN A 326 34.34 16.79 16.03
N ASP A 327 33.27 17.56 16.08
CA ASP A 327 32.34 17.69 14.96
C ASP A 327 32.63 18.95 14.14
N VAL A 328 32.57 18.83 12.81
CA VAL A 328 32.82 19.92 11.86
C VAL A 328 31.76 21.02 12.02
N GLU A 329 30.50 20.66 12.29
CA GLU A 329 29.43 21.63 12.55
C GLU A 329 29.71 22.46 13.81
N SER A 330 30.32 21.87 14.84
CA SER A 330 30.71 22.60 16.05
C SER A 330 31.82 23.62 15.79
N LEU A 331 32.80 23.27 14.95
CA LEU A 331 33.84 24.21 14.54
C LEU A 331 33.25 25.35 13.71
N LEU A 332 32.36 25.03 12.77
CA LEU A 332 31.75 26.03 11.90
C LEU A 332 30.76 26.94 12.63
N ALA A 333 30.05 26.42 13.64
CA ALA A 333 29.19 27.22 14.51
C ALA A 333 29.98 28.27 15.30
N VAL A 334 31.13 27.88 15.89
CA VAL A 334 32.00 28.84 16.60
C VAL A 334 32.65 29.80 15.60
N ALA A 335 33.23 29.30 14.51
CA ALA A 335 33.85 30.14 13.49
C ALA A 335 32.91 31.24 12.98
N ARG A 336 31.63 30.90 12.73
CA ARG A 336 30.62 31.89 12.33
C ARG A 336 30.37 32.93 13.42
N ALA A 337 30.22 32.51 14.67
CA ALA A 337 30.04 33.43 15.79
C ALA A 337 31.27 34.36 15.97
N SER A 338 32.48 33.82 15.81
CA SER A 338 33.73 34.58 15.91
C SER A 338 33.89 35.57 14.73
N LEU A 339 33.46 35.19 13.52
CA LEU A 339 33.37 36.11 12.37
C LEU A 339 32.39 37.27 12.64
N ASP A 340 31.18 36.95 13.12
CA ASP A 340 30.16 37.96 13.43
C ASP A 340 30.63 38.91 14.57
N ALA A 341 31.55 38.45 15.43
CA ALA A 341 32.18 39.22 16.51
C ALA A 341 33.54 39.86 16.13
N GLN A 342 33.97 39.76 14.87
CA GLN A 342 35.25 40.29 14.36
C GLN A 342 36.50 39.71 15.05
N LEU A 343 36.41 38.49 15.59
CA LEU A 343 37.53 37.74 16.16
C LEU A 343 38.23 36.92 15.08
N TRP A 344 38.91 37.60 14.16
CA TRP A 344 39.47 37.02 12.94
C TRP A 344 40.43 35.85 13.20
N GLY A 345 41.35 35.98 14.16
CA GLY A 345 42.32 34.94 14.49
C GLY A 345 41.66 33.64 14.99
N GLU A 346 40.62 33.77 15.81
CA GLU A 346 39.86 32.64 16.35
C GLU A 346 39.00 31.99 15.26
N ALA A 347 38.30 32.80 14.46
CA ALA A 347 37.55 32.32 13.30
C ALA A 347 38.45 31.54 12.33
N ARG A 348 39.62 32.08 11.99
CA ARG A 348 40.63 31.43 11.14
C ARG A 348 41.06 30.08 11.72
N ALA A 349 41.41 30.02 13.01
CA ALA A 349 41.83 28.79 13.65
C ALA A 349 40.76 27.68 13.57
N HIS A 350 39.49 28.04 13.81
CA HIS A 350 38.38 27.08 13.69
C HIS A 350 38.11 26.66 12.25
N LEU A 351 38.16 27.57 11.28
CA LEU A 351 37.97 27.27 9.87
C LEU A 351 39.09 26.40 9.30
N THR A 352 40.34 26.67 9.64
CA THR A 352 41.49 25.83 9.23
C THR A 352 41.33 24.41 9.76
N LYS A 353 40.96 24.25 11.04
CA LYS A 353 40.68 22.92 11.60
C LYS A 353 39.50 22.23 10.93
N ALA A 354 38.43 22.96 10.61
CA ALA A 354 37.29 22.42 9.87
C ALA A 354 37.69 21.97 8.46
N LEU A 355 38.57 22.73 7.79
CA LEU A 355 39.10 22.41 6.47
C LEU A 355 39.94 21.13 6.49
N GLU A 356 40.81 20.96 7.48
CA GLU A 356 41.62 19.75 7.68
C GLU A 356 40.74 18.51 7.94
N MET A 357 39.63 18.68 8.67
CA MET A 357 38.73 17.58 9.00
C MET A 357 37.83 17.18 7.83
N ARG A 358 37.19 18.14 7.17
CA ARG A 358 36.28 17.89 6.05
C ARG A 358 36.21 19.13 5.13
N PRO A 359 36.97 19.15 4.03
CA PRO A 359 36.84 20.23 3.05
C PRO A 359 35.44 20.20 2.44
N SER A 360 34.79 21.35 2.41
CA SER A 360 33.42 21.49 1.96
C SER A 360 33.19 22.89 1.42
N ARG A 361 32.22 23.05 0.52
CA ARG A 361 31.93 24.33 -0.13
C ARG A 361 31.65 25.41 0.92
N ARG A 362 30.93 25.08 2.00
CA ARG A 362 30.65 26.02 3.11
C ARG A 362 31.91 26.48 3.86
N VAL A 363 32.89 25.60 4.08
CA VAL A 363 34.16 25.97 4.74
C VAL A 363 34.93 26.98 3.90
N PHE A 364 35.07 26.73 2.60
CA PHE A 364 35.76 27.64 1.68
C PHE A 364 35.06 28.99 1.54
N GLN A 365 33.72 29.01 1.53
CA GLN A 365 32.94 30.24 1.53
C GLN A 365 33.19 31.09 2.78
N LEU A 366 33.25 30.46 3.96
CA LEU A 366 33.55 31.17 5.21
C LEU A 366 35.00 31.68 5.26
N LEU A 367 35.96 30.94 4.68
CA LEU A 367 37.35 31.42 4.53
C LEU A 367 37.43 32.62 3.58
N ALA A 368 36.67 32.62 2.49
CA ALA A 368 36.59 33.77 1.60
C ALA A 368 35.98 35.00 2.29
N GLU A 369 34.92 34.81 3.08
CA GLU A 369 34.31 35.87 3.90
C GLU A 369 35.28 36.42 4.94
N LEU A 370 36.06 35.56 5.59
CA LEU A 370 37.12 35.94 6.54
C LEU A 370 38.18 36.84 5.87
N GLU A 371 38.74 36.46 4.72
CA GLU A 371 39.79 37.26 4.06
C GLU A 371 39.29 38.64 3.64
N ARG A 372 38.04 38.73 3.15
CA ARG A 372 37.40 40.00 2.83
C ARG A 372 37.23 40.89 4.07
N ALA A 373 36.78 40.30 5.17
CA ALA A 373 36.44 41.04 6.37
C ALA A 373 37.68 41.49 7.16
N GLU A 374 38.72 40.66 7.24
CA GLU A 374 39.95 40.96 7.98
C GLU A 374 40.93 41.82 7.17
N ARG A 375 41.21 41.42 5.92
CA ARG A 375 42.33 41.97 5.12
C ARG A 375 41.90 42.79 3.91
N GLN A 376 40.59 42.80 3.60
CA GLN A 376 40.06 43.38 2.36
C GLN A 376 40.73 42.79 1.11
N ASP A 377 41.20 41.55 1.20
CA ASP A 377 41.92 40.85 0.14
C ASP A 377 40.93 40.09 -0.76
N GLU A 378 40.48 40.76 -1.82
CA GLU A 378 39.59 40.16 -2.81
C GLU A 378 40.26 39.10 -3.68
N GLU A 379 41.60 39.08 -3.78
CA GLU A 379 42.31 38.07 -4.55
C GLU A 379 42.34 36.74 -3.80
N ALA A 380 42.71 36.77 -2.52
CA ALA A 380 42.65 35.60 -1.64
C ALA A 380 41.21 35.07 -1.52
N ALA A 381 40.22 35.96 -1.38
CA ALA A 381 38.81 35.56 -1.33
C ALA A 381 38.35 34.86 -2.62
N ARG A 382 38.75 35.38 -3.80
CA ARG A 382 38.47 34.74 -5.10
C ARG A 382 39.14 33.37 -5.21
N ALA A 383 40.37 33.21 -4.72
CA ALA A 383 41.07 31.93 -4.71
C ALA A 383 40.31 30.88 -3.87
N TRP A 384 39.82 31.26 -2.69
CA TRP A 384 38.99 30.37 -1.86
C TRP A 384 37.65 30.02 -2.52
N LEU A 385 36.98 30.98 -3.16
CA LEU A 385 35.74 30.71 -3.89
C LEU A 385 35.94 29.79 -5.11
N ALA A 386 37.08 29.90 -5.80
CA ALA A 386 37.45 28.97 -6.87
C ALA A 386 37.64 27.54 -6.33
N GLN A 387 38.20 27.39 -5.13
CA GLN A 387 38.27 26.08 -4.46
C GLN A 387 36.88 25.59 -4.03
N ALA A 388 36.01 26.48 -3.55
CA ALA A 388 34.64 26.16 -3.17
C ALA A 388 33.82 25.58 -4.32
N ALA A 389 34.06 26.03 -5.56
CA ALA A 389 33.39 25.53 -6.76
C ALA A 389 33.78 24.07 -7.09
N ASN A 390 34.99 23.66 -6.73
CA ASN A 390 35.52 22.30 -6.93
C ASN A 390 35.34 21.39 -5.69
N ALA A 391 34.85 21.95 -4.58
CA ALA A 391 34.66 21.21 -3.35
C ALA A 391 33.46 20.25 -3.43
N PRO A 392 33.46 19.15 -2.65
CA PRO A 392 32.28 18.30 -2.51
C PRO A 392 31.06 19.11 -2.10
N ALA A 393 29.89 18.72 -2.62
CA ALA A 393 28.63 19.35 -2.24
C ALA A 393 28.39 19.22 -0.74
N ASP A 394 27.97 20.31 -0.11
CA ASP A 394 27.57 20.29 1.29
C ASP A 394 26.36 19.36 1.49
N ALA A 395 26.23 18.81 2.69
CA ALA A 395 25.04 18.06 3.04
C ALA A 395 23.80 18.94 2.95
N ALA A 396 22.71 18.35 2.46
CA ALA A 396 21.41 18.98 2.34
C ALA A 396 20.31 17.96 2.62
N TRP A 397 19.10 18.43 2.93
CA TRP A 397 17.94 17.56 3.06
C TRP A 397 17.63 16.92 1.71
N THR A 398 17.91 15.62 1.57
CA THR A 398 17.79 14.89 0.31
C THR A 398 16.81 13.74 0.49
N CYS A 399 15.82 13.66 -0.40
CA CYS A 399 14.84 12.58 -0.38
C CYS A 399 15.48 11.25 -0.75
N THR A 400 15.33 10.22 0.09
CA THR A 400 15.81 8.87 -0.19
C THR A 400 15.05 8.17 -1.32
N ALA A 401 13.79 8.56 -1.57
CA ALA A 401 12.94 7.93 -2.57
C ALA A 401 13.15 8.49 -3.99
N CYS A 402 13.42 9.80 -4.13
CA CYS A 402 13.56 10.44 -5.46
C CYS A 402 14.84 11.27 -5.65
N ASN A 403 15.72 11.35 -4.64
CA ASN A 403 16.94 12.16 -4.63
C ASN A 403 16.72 13.68 -4.81
N ALA A 404 15.49 14.17 -4.73
CA ALA A 404 15.21 15.60 -4.71
C ALA A 404 15.83 16.25 -3.47
N VAL A 405 16.52 17.38 -3.68
CA VAL A 405 17.13 18.18 -2.62
C VAL A 405 16.14 19.27 -2.20
N SER A 406 16.00 19.45 -0.89
CA SER A 406 15.15 20.46 -0.26
C SER A 406 16.00 21.42 0.57
N PRO A 407 15.72 22.74 0.56
CA PRO A 407 16.42 23.70 1.41
C PRO A 407 16.04 23.56 2.89
N SER A 408 14.86 23.02 3.20
CA SER A 408 14.36 22.82 4.55
C SER A 408 13.78 21.42 4.73
N TRP A 409 13.79 20.93 5.96
CA TRP A 409 13.10 19.70 6.29
C TRP A 409 11.57 19.86 6.17
N GLY A 410 10.91 18.77 5.78
CA GLY A 410 9.46 18.58 5.80
C GLY A 410 9.15 17.09 5.93
N GLY A 411 8.00 16.76 6.51
CA GLY A 411 7.54 15.38 6.71
C GLY A 411 7.15 14.69 5.40
N LEU A 412 6.87 15.47 4.34
CA LEU A 412 6.67 14.98 2.98
C LEU A 412 7.74 15.58 2.05
N CYS A 413 8.27 14.77 1.14
CA CYS A 413 9.08 15.29 0.05
C CYS A 413 8.23 16.16 -0.88
N GLY A 414 8.64 17.41 -1.12
CA GLY A 414 7.93 18.32 -2.03
C GLY A 414 7.88 17.87 -3.50
N HIS A 415 8.73 16.92 -3.91
CA HIS A 415 8.77 16.40 -5.28
C HIS A 415 7.90 15.14 -5.46
N CYS A 416 8.16 14.06 -4.72
CA CYS A 416 7.46 12.78 -4.89
C CYS A 416 6.34 12.53 -3.85
N GLY A 417 6.24 13.38 -2.83
CA GLY A 417 5.29 13.23 -1.73
C GLY A 417 5.58 12.05 -0.80
N ALA A 418 6.79 11.47 -0.82
CA ALA A 418 7.14 10.38 0.09
C ALA A 418 7.27 10.89 1.53
N PHE A 419 6.61 10.18 2.46
CA PHE A 419 6.64 10.49 3.88
C PHE A 419 7.96 10.10 4.55
N ASP A 420 8.42 10.91 5.50
CA ASP A 420 9.62 10.71 6.34
C ASP A 420 10.89 10.33 5.56
N SER A 421 11.00 10.84 4.33
CA SER A 421 12.01 10.43 3.36
C SER A 421 13.20 11.38 3.25
N LEU A 422 13.16 12.54 3.91
CA LEU A 422 14.25 13.52 3.86
C LEU A 422 15.34 13.17 4.87
N GLU A 423 16.56 12.96 4.38
CA GLU A 423 17.75 12.72 5.18
C GLU A 423 18.80 13.79 4.95
N TRP A 424 19.59 14.12 5.97
CA TRP A 424 20.70 15.06 5.86
C TRP A 424 21.94 14.33 5.31
N LYS A 425 22.23 14.52 4.02
CA LYS A 425 23.39 13.90 3.36
C LYS A 425 23.87 14.73 2.18
N ALA A 426 25.12 14.50 1.76
CA ALA A 426 25.63 15.10 0.53
C ALA A 426 24.83 14.58 -0.68
N PRO A 427 24.33 15.47 -1.56
CA PRO A 427 23.59 15.05 -2.74
C PRO A 427 24.51 14.34 -3.75
N THR A 428 24.02 13.28 -4.38
CA THR A 428 24.76 12.46 -5.36
C THR A 428 24.79 13.06 -6.76
N VAL A 429 23.91 14.00 -7.07
CA VAL A 429 23.84 14.69 -8.37
C VAL A 429 24.19 16.16 -8.18
N SER A 430 25.09 16.69 -9.00
CA SER A 430 25.40 18.12 -9.05
C SER A 430 24.13 18.93 -9.35
N MET A 431 23.88 19.93 -8.51
CA MET A 431 22.60 20.59 -8.30
C MET A 431 21.99 21.23 -9.56
N SER A 432 20.70 20.98 -9.80
CA SER A 432 19.77 22.04 -10.17
C SER A 432 18.94 22.37 -8.92
N LEU A 433 19.14 23.55 -8.36
CA LEU A 433 18.36 24.06 -7.23
C LEU A 433 16.93 24.30 -7.71
N MET A 434 15.93 23.62 -7.12
CA MET A 434 14.56 24.12 -7.20
C MET A 434 14.50 25.47 -6.47
N SER A 435 14.26 26.54 -7.21
CA SER A 435 13.91 27.84 -6.61
C SER A 435 12.66 27.69 -5.75
N PRO A 436 12.59 28.38 -4.59
CA PRO A 436 11.40 28.39 -3.76
C PRO A 436 10.38 29.38 -4.34
N GLU A 437 9.80 29.08 -5.51
CA GLU A 437 8.63 29.81 -5.99
C GLU A 437 7.81 28.94 -6.97
N ALA A 438 6.83 28.24 -6.41
CA ALA A 438 5.47 28.12 -6.93
C ALA A 438 4.75 27.02 -6.13
N ALA A 439 3.89 27.44 -5.19
CA ALA A 439 2.73 26.63 -4.85
C ALA A 439 2.00 26.25 -6.17
N PRO A 440 1.40 25.06 -6.29
CA PRO A 440 0.73 24.68 -7.53
C PRO A 440 -0.34 25.72 -7.85
N THR A 441 -0.14 26.46 -8.93
CA THR A 441 -1.13 27.38 -9.46
C THR A 441 -2.36 26.56 -9.77
N VAL A 442 -3.45 26.85 -9.05
CA VAL A 442 -4.77 26.34 -9.39
C VAL A 442 -5.02 26.72 -10.84
N ILE A 443 -5.13 25.73 -11.71
CA ILE A 443 -5.57 25.93 -13.09
C ILE A 443 -7.03 26.39 -13.01
N THR A 444 -7.24 27.69 -12.92
CA THR A 444 -8.53 28.29 -13.27
C THR A 444 -8.67 28.15 -14.78
N HIS A 445 -9.49 27.20 -15.21
CA HIS A 445 -10.02 27.17 -16.56
C HIS A 445 -10.77 28.49 -16.80
N GLN A 446 -10.12 29.43 -17.50
CA GLN A 446 -10.84 30.52 -18.15
C GLN A 446 -11.55 29.94 -19.36
N ALA A 447 -12.87 30.11 -19.38
CA ALA A 447 -13.72 29.79 -20.50
C ALA A 447 -13.31 30.63 -21.71
N THR A 448 -12.86 29.98 -22.78
CA THR A 448 -12.73 30.60 -24.10
C THR A 448 -14.11 30.66 -24.75
N GLU A 449 -14.61 31.88 -24.94
CA GLU A 449 -15.77 32.18 -25.78
C GLU A 449 -15.54 31.77 -27.25
N PRO A 450 -16.61 31.47 -28.01
CA PRO A 450 -16.50 30.92 -29.35
C PRO A 450 -16.22 32.01 -30.39
N VAL A 451 -15.28 31.73 -31.29
CA VAL A 451 -15.00 32.53 -32.50
C VAL A 451 -16.17 32.38 -33.48
N THR A 452 -16.91 33.46 -33.70
CA THR A 452 -17.87 33.60 -34.80
C THR A 452 -17.14 33.72 -36.14
N GLY A 453 -17.36 32.76 -37.03
CA GLY A 453 -16.85 32.77 -38.40
C GLY A 453 -17.62 33.73 -39.31
N GLN A 454 -16.88 34.44 -40.19
CA GLN A 454 -17.42 35.10 -41.38
C GLN A 454 -17.35 34.14 -42.59
N PRO A 455 -18.34 34.17 -43.50
CA PRO A 455 -18.36 33.32 -44.68
C PRO A 455 -17.58 33.92 -45.86
N GLY A 456 -16.87 33.05 -46.58
CA GLY A 456 -16.11 33.37 -47.79
C GLY A 456 -17.00 33.65 -49.01
N VAL A 457 -16.58 34.63 -49.81
CA VAL A 457 -17.16 34.98 -51.11
C VAL A 457 -16.23 34.45 -52.20
N ALA A 458 -16.78 33.64 -53.12
CA ALA A 458 -16.15 33.19 -54.35
C ALA A 458 -16.33 34.22 -55.48
N PRO A 459 -15.50 34.22 -56.53
CA PRO A 459 -15.88 34.80 -57.81
C PRO A 459 -16.02 33.71 -58.89
N GLY A 460 -17.27 33.49 -59.30
CA GLY A 460 -17.60 32.90 -60.60
C GLY A 460 -17.77 34.02 -61.63
N GLY A 461 -17.12 33.89 -62.78
CA GLY A 461 -17.10 34.90 -63.83
C GLY A 461 -18.39 35.03 -64.62
N GLN A 462 -18.40 36.02 -65.54
CA GLN A 462 -19.13 36.06 -66.82
C GLN A 462 -18.79 37.39 -67.53
N ILE A 463 -18.24 37.34 -68.74
CA ILE A 463 -18.87 37.68 -70.04
C ILE A 463 -18.40 39.04 -70.59
N ALA A 464 -17.78 38.97 -71.77
CA ALA A 464 -17.51 40.08 -72.67
C ALA A 464 -18.76 40.49 -73.46
N PRO A 465 -18.78 41.73 -73.99
CA PRO A 465 -19.23 41.89 -75.37
C PRO A 465 -18.27 42.72 -76.25
N GLN A 466 -18.20 42.29 -77.52
CA GLN A 466 -18.11 43.04 -78.78
C GLN A 466 -18.14 44.58 -78.63
N GLY A 467 -17.28 45.41 -79.22
CA GLY A 467 -16.81 45.52 -80.61
C GLY A 467 -17.02 46.98 -81.06
N ALA A 468 -16.34 47.42 -82.14
CA ALA A 468 -16.26 48.79 -82.73
C ALA A 468 -15.18 49.69 -82.08
N THR A 469 -14.22 50.29 -82.79
CA THR A 469 -14.00 50.61 -84.22
C THR A 469 -12.50 50.76 -84.46
#